data_AF-T0MBY4-F1
#
_entry.id   AF-T0MBY4-F1
#
_cell.length_a   1.000
_cell.length_b   1.000
_cell.length_c   1.000
_cell.angle_alpha   90.00
_cell.angle_beta   90.00
_cell.angle_gamma   90.00
#
_symmetry.space_group_name_H-M   'P 1'
#
loop_
_entity.id
_entity.type
_entity.pdbx_description
1 polymer ?
#
loop_
_entity_poly.entity_id
_entity_poly.type
_entity_poly.pdbx_seq_one_letter_code
_entity_poly.pdbx_strand_id
1 'polypeptide(L)'
;MVLPEPWSIESKEHIYRLLTDRRFYDEFLPGVEWILKFESDSILCSNSPTSLNEWLDWSWAGAPKTPDDRFSGNGGLSLRRVSSIKRVLQFQERYNNTEAEDEWYGKRLWVMQGEKVAHGKKGALAVEEVYMEKPMGYHIPDGGKNLPDKVWKNPTQRKKIFDYCPEVSLIMDMKLERERCDGDNREGGIGPTDAEKEQAEKEAKQKAEEQAKAKAEEDERRKKEGEAEAARQAEEERKKQEEQQKQQEEQRKQQEEQQKQQQEQQKQEQQKQAEGDAQNKPADTKANGLDDLDEHDLDEMLKLDYGLGGDGSSPSGPGSTDDADAKAKAMAEEAKAIAAAKGSGSSQPL
;
A
#
# COMPACT_ATOMS: atom_id res chain seq x y z
N MET A 1 -26.18 47.42 16.59
CA MET A 1 -25.15 47.48 17.65
C MET A 1 -24.03 48.37 17.12
N VAL A 2 -23.51 49.29 17.92
CA VAL A 2 -22.41 50.20 17.52
C VAL A 2 -21.28 49.97 18.51
N LEU A 3 -20.08 49.66 18.01
CA LEU A 3 -18.88 49.57 18.84
C LEU A 3 -18.26 50.97 19.01
N PRO A 4 -17.56 51.24 20.13
CA PRO A 4 -16.83 52.48 20.27
C PRO A 4 -15.61 52.51 19.34
N GLU A 5 -15.23 53.70 18.89
CA GLU A 5 -14.00 53.91 18.14
C GLU A 5 -12.78 53.42 18.95
N PRO A 6 -11.78 52.76 18.33
CA PRO A 6 -11.56 52.63 16.89
C PRO A 6 -12.08 51.31 16.27
N TRP A 7 -12.94 50.55 16.96
CA TRP A 7 -13.38 49.24 16.47
C TRP A 7 -14.56 49.34 15.49
N SER A 8 -14.50 48.54 14.42
CA SER A 8 -15.58 48.31 13.46
C SER A 8 -15.84 46.81 13.33
N ILE A 9 -16.96 46.43 12.73
CA ILE A 9 -17.33 45.05 12.36
C ILE A 9 -17.92 44.95 10.94
N GLU A 10 -17.73 45.99 10.12
CA GLU A 10 -18.29 46.08 8.75
C GLU A 10 -17.65 45.09 7.75
N SER A 11 -16.52 44.47 8.11
CA SER A 11 -15.81 43.51 7.26
C SER A 11 -15.22 42.36 8.08
N LYS A 12 -14.94 41.21 7.44
CA LYS A 12 -14.28 40.06 8.08
C LYS A 12 -12.93 40.46 8.71
N GLU A 13 -12.14 41.32 8.05
CA GLU A 13 -10.89 41.86 8.60
C GLU A 13 -11.11 42.78 9.81
N HIS A 14 -12.17 43.60 9.84
CA HIS A 14 -12.50 44.39 11.04
C HIS A 14 -12.82 43.49 12.24
N ILE A 15 -13.56 42.39 12.02
CA ILE A 15 -13.82 41.36 13.04
C ILE A 15 -12.50 40.69 13.48
N TYR A 16 -11.62 40.33 12.56
CA TYR A 16 -10.31 39.74 12.89
C TYR A 16 -9.47 40.68 13.75
N ARG A 17 -9.43 41.99 13.44
CA ARG A 17 -8.71 42.99 14.23
C ARG A 17 -9.27 43.11 15.65
N LEU A 18 -10.60 43.11 15.81
CA LEU A 18 -11.27 43.14 17.12
C LEU A 18 -10.93 41.89 17.95
N LEU A 19 -11.00 40.70 17.36
CA LEU A 19 -10.73 39.42 18.03
C LEU A 19 -9.23 39.16 18.28
N THR A 20 -8.32 39.93 17.66
CA THR A 20 -6.89 39.93 18.01
C THR A 20 -6.48 41.13 18.89
N ASP A 21 -7.42 41.96 19.34
CA ASP A 21 -7.14 43.08 20.25
C ASP A 21 -7.31 42.65 21.71
N ARG A 22 -6.24 42.71 22.50
CA ARG A 22 -6.29 42.35 23.92
C ARG A 22 -7.30 43.20 24.71
N ARG A 23 -7.47 44.47 24.35
CA ARG A 23 -8.36 45.42 25.03
C ARG A 23 -9.81 44.97 24.96
N PHE A 24 -10.23 44.34 23.86
CA PHE A 24 -11.58 43.77 23.75
C PHE A 24 -11.88 42.79 24.89
N TYR A 25 -10.94 41.90 25.21
CA TYR A 25 -11.10 40.90 26.26
C TYR A 25 -10.85 41.43 27.68
N ASP A 26 -10.08 42.51 27.84
CA ASP A 26 -9.81 43.12 29.15
C ASP A 26 -10.89 44.16 29.55
N GLU A 27 -11.47 44.90 28.59
CA GLU A 27 -12.45 45.97 28.83
C GLU A 27 -13.91 45.50 28.67
N PHE A 28 -14.24 44.70 27.65
CA PHE A 28 -15.64 44.36 27.30
C PHE A 28 -16.07 42.97 27.79
N LEU A 29 -15.12 42.06 28.01
CA LEU A 29 -15.37 40.69 28.49
C LEU A 29 -14.67 40.35 29.83
N PRO A 30 -14.70 41.24 30.85
CA PRO A 30 -14.06 40.96 32.14
C PRO A 30 -14.71 39.75 32.83
N GLY A 31 -13.88 38.81 33.30
CA GLY A 31 -14.34 37.59 33.98
C GLY A 31 -14.89 36.48 33.08
N VAL A 32 -14.96 36.69 31.76
CA VAL A 32 -15.36 35.65 30.80
C VAL A 32 -14.18 34.71 30.54
N GLU A 33 -14.36 33.41 30.78
CA GLU A 33 -13.37 32.37 30.45
C GLU A 33 -13.67 31.65 29.12
N TRP A 34 -14.93 31.64 28.70
CA TRP A 34 -15.42 30.87 27.54
C TRP A 34 -16.22 31.74 26.58
N ILE A 35 -15.86 31.70 25.30
CA ILE A 35 -16.60 32.37 24.22
C ILE A 35 -17.04 31.31 23.21
N LEU A 36 -18.34 31.23 22.98
CA LEU A 36 -18.90 30.59 21.79
C LEU A 36 -19.02 31.66 20.70
N LYS A 37 -18.15 31.60 19.70
CA LYS A 37 -18.31 32.37 18.46
C LYS A 37 -19.33 31.63 17.59
N PHE A 38 -20.35 32.37 17.17
CA PHE A 38 -21.46 31.88 16.35
C PHE A 38 -21.77 32.99 15.33
N GLU A 39 -21.46 32.77 14.06
CA GLU A 39 -21.77 33.70 12.97
C GLU A 39 -23.17 33.44 12.39
N SER A 40 -23.70 34.38 11.60
CA SER A 40 -25.08 34.30 11.06
C SER A 40 -25.31 33.13 10.09
N ASP A 41 -24.24 32.56 9.55
CA ASP A 41 -24.20 31.39 8.67
C ASP A 41 -23.70 30.13 9.44
N SER A 42 -23.84 30.14 10.76
CA SER A 42 -23.60 29.01 11.66
C SER A 42 -24.91 28.52 12.29
N ILE A 43 -24.97 27.23 12.64
CA ILE A 43 -26.12 26.64 13.34
C ILE A 43 -25.70 25.53 14.29
N LEU A 44 -26.38 25.42 15.43
CA LEU A 44 -26.28 24.29 16.36
C LEU A 44 -27.42 23.30 16.09
N CYS A 45 -27.13 22.01 16.18
CA CYS A 45 -28.10 20.94 15.89
C CYS A 45 -28.79 20.48 17.17
N SER A 46 -30.12 20.60 17.27
CA SER A 46 -30.86 20.16 18.48
C SER A 46 -30.77 18.65 18.72
N ASN A 47 -30.54 17.88 17.66
CA ASN A 47 -30.35 16.43 17.69
C ASN A 47 -28.93 15.99 18.09
N SER A 48 -28.06 16.91 18.54
CA SER A 48 -26.70 16.55 18.94
C SER A 48 -26.69 15.65 20.17
N PRO A 49 -25.97 14.51 20.14
CA PRO A 49 -25.89 13.59 21.27
C PRO A 49 -24.95 14.10 22.39
N THR A 50 -24.23 15.19 22.14
CA THR A 50 -23.29 15.82 23.07
C THR A 50 -23.80 17.19 23.52
N SER A 51 -23.14 17.77 24.53
CA SER A 51 -23.40 19.14 25.00
C SER A 51 -22.16 20.00 24.76
N LEU A 52 -22.32 21.33 24.65
CA LEU A 52 -21.18 22.26 24.62
C LEU A 52 -20.25 22.10 25.83
N ASN A 53 -20.75 21.53 26.94
CA ASN A 53 -19.97 21.20 28.13
C ASN A 53 -18.78 20.26 27.84
N GLU A 54 -18.88 19.39 26.83
CA GLU A 54 -17.78 18.48 26.40
C GLU A 54 -16.54 19.22 25.86
N TRP A 55 -16.68 20.52 25.59
CA TRP A 55 -15.61 21.38 25.09
C TRP A 55 -15.04 22.36 26.14
N LEU A 56 -15.58 22.38 27.37
CA LEU A 56 -15.14 23.30 28.45
C LEU A 56 -13.78 22.92 29.09
N ASP A 57 -13.06 21.94 28.54
CA ASP A 57 -11.64 21.69 28.86
C ASP A 57 -10.70 21.91 27.66
N TRP A 58 -11.22 22.38 26.51
CA TRP A 58 -10.43 22.66 25.30
C TRP A 58 -10.08 24.14 25.19
N SER A 59 -8.81 24.47 24.97
CA SER A 59 -8.38 25.84 24.69
C SER A 59 -9.03 26.41 23.43
N TRP A 60 -9.29 25.56 22.42
CA TRP A 60 -9.98 25.93 21.18
C TRP A 60 -10.58 24.73 20.45
N ALA A 61 -11.82 24.85 19.96
CA ALA A 61 -12.48 23.87 19.09
C ALA A 61 -13.43 24.54 18.08
N GLY A 62 -13.39 24.11 16.82
CA GLY A 62 -14.20 24.63 15.71
C GLY A 62 -14.33 23.58 14.60
N ALA A 63 -14.20 23.99 13.33
CA ALA A 63 -14.23 23.08 12.19
C ALA A 63 -12.82 22.71 11.66
N PRO A 64 -12.61 21.47 11.13
CA PRO A 64 -11.41 21.11 10.39
C PRO A 64 -11.51 21.54 8.92
N LYS A 65 -10.43 22.10 8.34
CA LYS A 65 -10.35 22.31 6.87
C LYS A 65 -9.93 21.05 6.13
N THR A 66 -9.15 20.18 6.78
CA THR A 66 -8.72 18.88 6.22
C THR A 66 -8.87 17.74 7.25
N PRO A 67 -8.95 16.47 6.83
CA PRO A 67 -9.15 15.34 7.76
C PRO A 67 -8.05 15.22 8.82
N ASP A 68 -6.82 15.57 8.45
CA ASP A 68 -5.59 15.48 9.25
C ASP A 68 -5.04 16.86 9.65
N ASP A 69 -5.92 17.85 9.73
CA ASP A 69 -5.56 19.24 10.03
C ASP A 69 -4.84 19.36 11.39
N ARG A 70 -3.77 20.15 11.48
CA ARG A 70 -3.10 20.40 12.76
C ARG A 70 -3.93 21.33 13.66
N PHE A 71 -4.88 22.07 13.09
CA PHE A 71 -5.75 22.97 13.83
C PHE A 71 -7.17 22.95 13.28
N SER A 72 -8.10 22.47 14.08
CA SER A 72 -9.52 22.35 13.71
C SER A 72 -10.37 23.34 14.51
N GLY A 73 -9.95 24.59 14.42
CA GLY A 73 -10.58 25.73 15.07
C GLY A 73 -11.17 26.76 14.12
N ASN A 74 -11.29 26.41 12.83
CA ASN A 74 -11.70 27.33 11.78
C ASN A 74 -13.19 27.68 11.87
N GLY A 75 -13.55 28.86 11.36
CA GLY A 75 -14.90 29.17 10.90
C GLY A 75 -15.76 30.05 11.82
N GLY A 76 -17.03 30.18 11.42
CA GLY A 76 -18.08 30.93 12.09
C GLY A 76 -18.50 30.36 13.43
N LEU A 77 -18.36 29.03 13.61
CA LEU A 77 -18.79 28.29 14.80
C LEU A 77 -17.60 27.68 15.55
N SER A 78 -17.20 28.29 16.67
CA SER A 78 -16.10 27.79 17.50
C SER A 78 -16.26 28.13 18.98
N LEU A 79 -15.84 27.20 19.86
CA LEU A 79 -15.67 27.46 21.28
C LEU A 79 -14.20 27.80 21.56
N ARG A 80 -13.98 28.87 22.32
CA ARG A 80 -12.67 29.49 22.51
C ARG A 80 -12.46 29.85 23.97
N ARG A 81 -11.26 29.56 24.49
CA ARG A 81 -10.88 29.84 25.88
C ARG A 81 -10.17 31.20 25.99
N VAL A 82 -10.72 32.10 26.77
CA VAL A 82 -10.23 33.49 26.90
C VAL A 82 -8.87 33.55 27.59
N SER A 83 -8.60 32.75 28.61
CA SER A 83 -7.26 32.66 29.21
C SER A 83 -6.18 32.27 28.20
N SER A 84 -6.45 31.29 27.33
CA SER A 84 -5.54 30.87 26.26
C SER A 84 -5.34 31.96 25.19
N ILE A 85 -6.40 32.65 24.79
CA ILE A 85 -6.34 33.82 23.90
C ILE A 85 -5.47 34.93 24.51
N LYS A 86 -5.76 35.34 25.76
CA LYS A 86 -4.99 36.36 26.47
C LYS A 86 -3.53 35.97 26.64
N ARG A 87 -3.23 34.67 26.83
CA ARG A 87 -1.86 34.14 26.89
C ARG A 87 -1.14 34.34 25.56
N VAL A 88 -1.76 34.07 24.40
CA VAL A 88 -1.18 34.38 23.08
C VAL A 88 -0.94 35.88 22.90
N LEU A 89 -1.96 36.70 23.20
CA LEU A 89 -1.91 38.17 23.06
C LEU A 89 -0.95 38.88 24.05
N GLN A 90 -0.38 38.17 25.02
CA GLN A 90 0.67 38.71 25.89
C GLN A 90 2.05 38.76 25.21
N PHE A 91 2.30 37.91 24.21
CA PHE A 91 3.62 37.80 23.57
C PHE A 91 3.60 37.94 22.04
N GLN A 92 2.44 37.98 21.38
CA GLN A 92 2.32 38.28 19.95
C GLN A 92 1.08 39.13 19.64
N GLU A 93 1.20 39.94 18.58
CA GLU A 93 0.13 40.75 17.98
C GLU A 93 -0.09 40.31 16.52
N ARG A 94 -1.32 40.36 16.01
CA ARG A 94 -1.60 40.11 14.59
C ARG A 94 -1.41 41.40 13.79
N TYR A 95 -0.60 41.34 12.74
CA TYR A 95 -0.53 42.42 11.76
C TYR A 95 -1.85 42.54 10.98
N ASN A 96 -2.39 43.75 10.89
CA ASN A 96 -3.62 44.04 10.14
C ASN A 96 -3.48 43.63 8.65
N ASN A 97 -4.57 43.15 8.06
CA ASN A 97 -4.68 42.69 6.66
C ASN A 97 -3.74 41.51 6.31
N THR A 98 -3.48 40.60 7.26
CA THR A 98 -2.68 39.39 7.02
C THR A 98 -3.52 38.11 7.03
N GLU A 99 -3.14 37.11 7.81
CA GLU A 99 -3.89 35.85 7.96
C GLU A 99 -5.21 36.05 8.74
N ALA A 100 -6.17 35.16 8.53
CA ALA A 100 -7.42 35.16 9.28
C ALA A 100 -7.16 34.92 10.78
N GLU A 101 -8.04 35.44 11.64
CA GLU A 101 -7.84 35.41 13.09
C GLU A 101 -7.78 33.99 13.67
N ASP A 102 -8.64 33.09 13.20
CA ASP A 102 -8.67 31.68 13.61
C ASP A 102 -7.39 30.94 13.19
N GLU A 103 -6.94 31.10 11.94
CA GLU A 103 -5.64 30.57 11.48
C GLU A 103 -4.46 31.13 12.27
N TRP A 104 -4.50 32.43 12.58
CA TRP A 104 -3.46 33.12 13.35
C TRP A 104 -3.34 32.52 14.75
N TYR A 105 -4.44 32.37 15.49
CA TYR A 105 -4.42 31.72 16.79
C TYR A 105 -4.04 30.24 16.67
N GLY A 106 -4.52 29.53 15.65
CA GLY A 106 -4.26 28.10 15.49
C GLY A 106 -2.79 27.73 15.41
N LYS A 107 -2.02 28.49 14.62
CA LYS A 107 -0.55 28.32 14.51
C LYS A 107 0.19 28.53 15.84
N ARG A 108 -0.40 29.29 16.76
CA ARG A 108 0.19 29.70 18.05
C ARG A 108 -0.23 28.77 19.18
N LEU A 109 -1.51 28.50 19.31
CA LEU A 109 -2.07 27.58 20.31
C LEU A 109 -1.58 26.15 20.11
N TRP A 110 -1.40 25.68 18.86
CA TRP A 110 -0.89 24.34 18.58
C TRP A 110 0.51 24.07 19.15
N VAL A 111 1.38 25.09 19.22
CA VAL A 111 2.76 24.95 19.74
C VAL A 111 2.88 25.26 21.24
N MET A 112 1.78 25.69 21.89
CA MET A 112 1.80 26.06 23.30
C MET A 112 1.63 24.85 24.22
N GLN A 113 2.55 24.73 25.17
CA GLN A 113 2.49 23.66 26.17
C GLN A 113 1.28 23.83 27.11
N GLY A 114 0.54 22.73 27.28
CA GLY A 114 -0.63 22.63 28.16
C GLY A 114 -1.96 23.03 27.52
N GLU A 115 -1.98 23.52 26.28
CA GLU A 115 -3.22 23.89 25.60
C GLU A 115 -3.85 22.66 24.92
N LYS A 116 -5.17 22.46 25.09
CA LYS A 116 -5.91 21.34 24.49
C LYS A 116 -6.66 21.84 23.25
N VAL A 117 -6.17 21.53 22.06
CA VAL A 117 -6.64 22.11 20.80
C VAL A 117 -7.20 21.04 19.86
N ALA A 118 -8.35 21.32 19.24
CA ALA A 118 -8.95 20.44 18.24
C ALA A 118 -8.04 20.29 17.00
N HIS A 119 -7.91 19.07 16.48
CA HIS A 119 -7.05 18.72 15.35
C HIS A 119 -7.63 17.54 14.56
N GLY A 120 -7.60 17.63 13.24
CA GLY A 120 -8.38 16.80 12.33
C GLY A 120 -9.83 16.67 12.80
N LYS A 121 -10.36 15.44 12.79
CA LYS A 121 -11.69 15.16 13.35
C LYS A 121 -11.73 15.09 14.88
N LYS A 122 -10.58 15.14 15.57
CA LYS A 122 -10.51 14.92 17.02
C LYS A 122 -10.74 16.21 17.80
N GLY A 123 -11.86 16.25 18.51
CA GLY A 123 -12.31 17.44 19.26
C GLY A 123 -12.96 18.51 18.40
N ALA A 124 -13.11 18.28 17.09
CA ALA A 124 -13.83 19.18 16.21
C ALA A 124 -15.29 19.32 16.67
N LEU A 125 -15.77 20.56 16.72
CA LEU A 125 -17.09 20.92 17.22
C LEU A 125 -18.10 20.99 16.07
N ALA A 126 -17.68 21.60 14.95
CA ALA A 126 -18.55 21.89 13.81
C ALA A 126 -18.06 21.23 12.52
N VAL A 127 -18.99 21.02 11.58
CA VAL A 127 -18.67 20.66 10.19
C VAL A 127 -18.67 21.91 9.31
N GLU A 128 -17.65 22.03 8.46
CA GLU A 128 -17.53 23.03 7.39
C GLU A 128 -17.04 22.31 6.12
N GLU A 129 -15.73 22.04 6.02
CA GLU A 129 -15.06 21.36 4.89
C GLU A 129 -15.00 19.83 5.00
N VAL A 130 -15.01 19.31 6.24
CA VAL A 130 -14.80 17.88 6.52
C VAL A 130 -16.04 17.28 7.16
N TYR A 131 -16.66 16.32 6.46
CA TYR A 131 -17.84 15.63 6.98
C TYR A 131 -17.49 14.78 8.22
N MET A 132 -18.35 14.91 9.23
CA MET A 132 -18.36 14.15 10.47
C MET A 132 -19.80 13.73 10.78
N GLU A 133 -19.96 12.55 11.37
CA GLU A 133 -21.28 12.09 11.81
C GLU A 133 -21.65 12.77 13.13
N LYS A 134 -22.89 13.29 13.21
CA LYS A 134 -23.51 13.90 14.41
C LYS A 134 -22.67 15.00 15.09
N PRO A 135 -22.27 16.08 14.38
CA PRO A 135 -21.57 17.21 14.99
C PRO A 135 -22.46 18.00 15.97
N MET A 136 -21.84 18.90 16.74
CA MET A 136 -22.56 19.89 17.57
C MET A 136 -23.26 20.95 16.68
N GLY A 137 -22.67 21.27 15.53
CA GLY A 137 -23.26 22.19 14.58
C GLY A 137 -22.60 22.18 13.20
N TYR A 138 -23.08 23.07 12.35
CA TYR A 138 -22.54 23.35 11.02
C TYR A 138 -22.18 24.83 10.91
N HIS A 139 -21.08 25.12 10.24
CA HIS A 139 -20.76 26.44 9.72
C HIS A 139 -20.79 26.35 8.19
N ILE A 140 -21.54 27.23 7.54
CA ILE A 140 -21.87 27.13 6.12
C ILE A 140 -21.52 28.46 5.43
N PRO A 141 -20.24 28.66 5.08
CA PRO A 141 -19.70 29.95 4.64
C PRO A 141 -20.57 30.67 3.61
N ASP A 142 -20.80 31.96 3.87
CA ASP A 142 -21.52 32.89 2.99
C ASP A 142 -22.95 32.41 2.63
N GLY A 143 -23.60 31.65 3.52
CA GLY A 143 -24.98 31.14 3.37
C GLY A 143 -25.11 29.94 2.42
N GLY A 144 -24.01 29.25 2.12
CA GLY A 144 -24.00 28.07 1.24
C GLY A 144 -23.87 28.38 -0.25
N LYS A 145 -23.31 29.55 -0.61
CA LYS A 145 -22.99 29.87 -2.01
C LYS A 145 -21.81 29.06 -2.56
N ASN A 146 -20.86 28.71 -1.69
CA ASN A 146 -19.68 27.91 -2.01
C ASN A 146 -19.64 26.69 -1.08
N LEU A 147 -20.44 25.67 -1.38
CA LEU A 147 -20.49 24.46 -0.55
C LEU A 147 -19.36 23.48 -0.93
N PRO A 148 -18.58 22.97 0.04
CA PRO A 148 -17.53 22.00 -0.25
C PRO A 148 -18.10 20.65 -0.69
N ASP A 149 -17.69 20.21 -1.89
CA ASP A 149 -18.11 18.96 -2.55
C ASP A 149 -18.06 17.74 -1.61
N LYS A 150 -17.02 17.64 -0.78
CA LYS A 150 -16.79 16.53 0.17
C LYS A 150 -17.91 16.37 1.20
N VAL A 151 -18.60 17.46 1.53
CA VAL A 151 -19.72 17.48 2.48
C VAL A 151 -21.06 17.48 1.76
N TRP A 152 -21.19 18.25 0.68
CA TRP A 152 -22.49 18.59 0.11
C TRP A 152 -22.77 18.02 -1.29
N LYS A 153 -21.82 17.43 -2.01
CA LYS A 153 -22.08 16.91 -3.37
C LYS A 153 -23.01 15.71 -3.39
N ASN A 154 -22.77 14.75 -2.49
CA ASN A 154 -23.48 13.48 -2.47
C ASN A 154 -24.92 13.66 -1.94
N PRO A 155 -25.97 13.30 -2.72
CA PRO A 155 -27.37 13.53 -2.32
C PRO A 155 -27.79 12.71 -1.09
N THR A 156 -27.26 11.49 -0.93
CA THR A 156 -27.52 10.63 0.23
C THR A 156 -26.90 11.21 1.50
N GLN A 157 -25.71 11.82 1.39
CA GLN A 157 -25.08 12.51 2.53
C GLN A 157 -25.81 13.80 2.88
N ARG A 158 -26.20 14.63 1.91
CA ARG A 158 -27.05 15.81 2.16
C ARG A 158 -28.35 15.43 2.87
N LYS A 159 -29.03 14.37 2.40
CA LYS A 159 -30.25 13.89 3.06
C LYS A 159 -30.00 13.53 4.53
N LYS A 160 -28.92 12.79 4.83
CA LYS A 160 -28.53 12.48 6.22
C LYS A 160 -28.26 13.72 7.05
N ILE A 161 -27.63 14.76 6.48
CA ILE A 161 -27.37 16.04 7.16
C ILE A 161 -28.69 16.73 7.51
N PHE A 162 -29.63 16.87 6.56
CA PHE A 162 -30.92 17.51 6.79
C PHE A 162 -31.85 16.69 7.71
N ASP A 163 -31.86 15.36 7.58
CA ASP A 163 -32.60 14.46 8.48
C ASP A 163 -32.06 14.55 9.92
N TYR A 164 -30.76 14.79 10.10
CA TYR A 164 -30.11 14.91 11.39
C TYR A 164 -30.27 16.30 12.02
N CYS A 165 -30.05 17.36 11.24
CA CYS A 165 -29.97 18.75 11.67
C CYS A 165 -30.81 19.64 10.74
N PRO A 166 -32.16 19.59 10.85
CA PRO A 166 -33.05 20.33 9.96
C PRO A 166 -32.86 21.85 10.06
N GLU A 167 -32.29 22.36 11.15
CA GLU A 167 -31.99 23.78 11.40
C GLU A 167 -31.00 24.36 10.37
N VAL A 168 -30.16 23.51 9.75
CA VAL A 168 -29.31 23.88 8.60
C VAL A 168 -30.13 24.57 7.50
N SER A 169 -31.38 24.15 7.29
CA SER A 169 -32.30 24.71 6.30
C SER A 169 -32.68 26.17 6.55
N LEU A 170 -32.38 26.72 7.73
CA LEU A 170 -32.65 28.11 8.10
C LEU A 170 -31.53 29.07 7.68
N ILE A 171 -30.30 28.57 7.55
CA ILE A 171 -29.09 29.37 7.22
C ILE A 171 -28.59 29.17 5.79
N MET A 172 -29.08 28.13 5.10
CA MET A 172 -28.74 27.84 3.70
C MET A 172 -29.70 28.52 2.72
N ASP A 173 -29.14 29.09 1.65
CA ASP A 173 -29.90 29.50 0.45
C ASP A 173 -30.32 28.26 -0.36
N MET A 174 -31.36 27.57 0.11
CA MET A 174 -31.86 26.34 -0.51
C MET A 174 -32.89 26.59 -1.60
N LYS A 175 -32.65 25.99 -2.77
CA LYS A 175 -33.70 25.79 -3.79
C LYS A 175 -34.54 24.56 -3.48
N LEU A 176 -35.81 24.60 -3.85
CA LEU A 176 -36.74 23.51 -3.64
C LEU A 176 -36.56 22.41 -4.70
N GLU A 177 -36.86 21.16 -4.36
CA GLU A 177 -36.76 20.03 -5.31
C GLU A 177 -37.62 20.22 -6.58
N ARG A 178 -38.70 20.99 -6.49
CA ARG A 178 -39.57 21.38 -7.63
C ARG A 178 -38.97 22.44 -8.57
N GLU A 179 -37.84 23.04 -8.18
CA GLU A 179 -37.12 24.08 -8.92
C GLU A 179 -35.83 23.52 -9.57
N ARG A 180 -35.62 22.19 -9.51
CA ARG A 180 -34.58 21.52 -10.29
C ARG A 180 -34.90 21.62 -11.78
N CYS A 181 -33.86 21.78 -12.59
CA CYS A 181 -33.96 21.67 -14.04
C CYS A 181 -34.18 20.21 -14.46
N ASP A 182 -34.82 20.01 -15.61
CA ASP A 182 -34.87 18.69 -16.25
C ASP A 182 -33.45 18.17 -16.53
N GLY A 183 -33.21 16.90 -16.20
CA GLY A 183 -31.88 16.28 -16.33
C GLY A 183 -30.90 16.56 -15.19
N ASP A 184 -31.27 17.30 -14.14
CA ASP A 184 -30.41 17.54 -12.96
C ASP A 184 -29.94 16.21 -12.31
N ASN A 185 -28.63 16.06 -12.14
CA ASN A 185 -27.99 14.84 -11.62
C ASN A 185 -28.00 14.72 -10.09
N ARG A 186 -28.60 15.69 -9.39
CA ARG A 186 -28.59 15.85 -7.92
C ARG A 186 -27.22 16.07 -7.28
N GLU A 187 -26.19 16.36 -8.07
CA GLU A 187 -24.82 16.68 -7.63
C GLU A 187 -24.36 18.09 -8.07
N GLY A 188 -25.30 18.94 -8.49
CA GLY A 188 -25.04 20.33 -8.87
C GLY A 188 -24.79 20.56 -10.36
N GLY A 189 -25.10 19.58 -11.21
CA GLY A 189 -25.01 19.71 -12.67
C GLY A 189 -26.21 19.09 -13.39
N ILE A 190 -26.32 19.38 -14.68
CA ILE A 190 -27.18 18.60 -15.57
C ILE A 190 -26.40 17.33 -15.93
N GLY A 191 -27.00 16.16 -15.67
CA GLY A 191 -26.43 14.89 -16.08
C GLY A 191 -26.55 14.68 -17.58
N PRO A 192 -25.85 13.69 -18.16
CA PRO A 192 -26.10 13.29 -19.53
C PRO A 192 -27.60 12.98 -19.71
N THR A 193 -28.17 13.49 -20.79
CA THR A 193 -29.53 13.17 -21.23
C THR A 193 -29.67 11.65 -21.41
N ASP A 194 -30.89 11.13 -21.38
CA ASP A 194 -31.08 9.69 -21.55
C ASP A 194 -30.60 9.19 -22.92
N ALA A 195 -30.59 10.06 -23.93
CA ALA A 195 -29.95 9.80 -25.23
C ALA A 195 -28.41 9.68 -25.14
N GLU A 196 -27.74 10.55 -24.37
CA GLU A 196 -26.29 10.47 -24.13
C GLU A 196 -25.92 9.25 -23.26
N LYS A 197 -26.77 8.85 -22.31
CA LYS A 197 -26.60 7.59 -21.56
C LYS A 197 -26.75 6.38 -22.47
N GLU A 198 -27.79 6.34 -23.29
CA GLU A 198 -28.02 5.24 -24.24
C GLU A 198 -26.90 5.16 -25.29
N GLN A 199 -26.36 6.31 -25.72
CA GLN A 199 -25.17 6.35 -26.57
C GLN A 199 -23.93 5.84 -25.83
N ALA A 200 -23.67 6.27 -24.60
CA ALA A 200 -22.55 5.79 -23.79
C ALA A 200 -22.62 4.28 -23.52
N GLU A 201 -23.82 3.73 -23.27
CA GLU A 201 -24.05 2.29 -23.13
C GLU A 201 -23.80 1.54 -24.46
N LYS A 202 -24.25 2.08 -25.59
CA LYS A 202 -23.97 1.52 -26.93
C LYS A 202 -22.47 1.53 -27.23
N GLU A 203 -21.78 2.63 -26.98
CA GLU A 203 -20.32 2.75 -27.17
C GLU A 203 -19.54 1.83 -26.23
N ALA A 204 -19.95 1.70 -24.97
CA ALA A 204 -19.36 0.77 -24.02
C ALA A 204 -19.54 -0.69 -24.45
N LYS A 205 -20.75 -1.04 -24.94
CA LYS A 205 -21.05 -2.38 -25.46
C LYS A 205 -20.28 -2.68 -26.74
N GLN A 206 -20.14 -1.72 -27.66
CA GLN A 206 -19.30 -1.85 -28.86
C GLN A 206 -17.83 -2.05 -28.50
N LYS A 207 -17.27 -1.24 -27.60
CA LYS A 207 -15.89 -1.39 -27.11
C LYS A 207 -15.66 -2.74 -26.43
N ALA A 208 -16.63 -3.24 -25.66
CA ALA A 208 -16.55 -4.56 -25.06
C ALA A 208 -16.60 -5.69 -26.09
N GLU A 209 -17.43 -5.57 -27.15
CA GLU A 209 -17.49 -6.55 -28.25
C GLU A 209 -16.20 -6.53 -29.10
N GLU A 210 -15.64 -5.34 -29.37
CA GLU A 210 -14.38 -5.17 -30.08
C GLU A 210 -13.19 -5.74 -29.29
N GLN A 211 -13.12 -5.47 -27.97
CA GLN A 211 -12.13 -6.09 -27.08
C GLN A 211 -12.28 -7.61 -26.99
N ALA A 212 -13.52 -8.13 -26.98
CA ALA A 212 -13.76 -9.57 -26.99
C ALA A 212 -13.30 -10.22 -28.32
N LYS A 213 -13.54 -9.57 -29.47
CA LYS A 213 -13.05 -10.03 -30.78
C LYS A 213 -11.52 -9.99 -30.87
N ALA A 214 -10.90 -8.87 -30.50
CA ALA A 214 -9.44 -8.72 -30.49
C ALA A 214 -8.78 -9.79 -29.61
N LYS A 215 -9.35 -10.07 -28.42
CA LYS A 215 -8.86 -11.14 -27.54
C LYS A 215 -9.03 -12.53 -28.16
N ALA A 216 -10.16 -12.81 -28.82
CA ALA A 216 -10.38 -14.09 -29.49
C ALA A 216 -9.40 -14.30 -30.66
N GLU A 217 -9.10 -13.25 -31.44
CA GLU A 217 -8.07 -13.30 -32.49
C GLU A 217 -6.66 -13.50 -31.91
N GLU A 218 -6.33 -12.87 -30.78
CA GLU A 218 -5.06 -13.08 -30.08
C GLU A 218 -4.93 -14.53 -29.55
N ASP A 219 -5.98 -15.07 -28.93
CA ASP A 219 -6.03 -16.43 -28.42
C ASP A 219 -5.95 -17.47 -29.57
N GLU A 220 -6.62 -17.24 -30.71
CA GLU A 220 -6.49 -18.11 -31.90
C GLU A 220 -5.08 -18.05 -32.49
N ARG A 221 -4.48 -16.86 -32.57
CA ARG A 221 -3.10 -16.69 -33.04
C ARG A 221 -2.09 -17.39 -32.13
N ARG A 222 -2.22 -17.23 -30.81
CA ARG A 222 -1.41 -17.96 -29.81
C ARG A 222 -1.54 -19.47 -29.95
N LYS A 223 -2.75 -19.98 -30.23
CA LYS A 223 -2.96 -21.40 -30.49
C LYS A 223 -2.20 -21.88 -31.73
N LYS A 224 -2.26 -21.13 -32.83
CA LYS A 224 -1.51 -21.44 -34.08
C LYS A 224 0.01 -21.36 -33.87
N GLU A 225 0.49 -20.37 -33.12
CA GLU A 225 1.91 -20.24 -32.76
C GLU A 225 2.37 -21.45 -31.92
N GLY A 226 1.59 -21.89 -30.93
CA GLY A 226 1.87 -23.08 -30.12
C GLY A 226 1.79 -24.41 -30.91
N GLU A 227 0.82 -24.57 -31.81
CA GLU A 227 0.73 -25.73 -32.71
C GLU A 227 1.94 -25.80 -33.66
N ALA A 228 2.41 -24.65 -34.17
CA ALA A 228 3.59 -24.57 -35.02
C ALA A 228 4.89 -24.82 -34.24
N GLU A 229 4.99 -24.39 -32.98
CA GLU A 229 6.13 -24.69 -32.12
C GLU A 229 6.20 -26.17 -31.76
N ALA A 230 5.09 -26.79 -31.37
CA ALA A 230 5.00 -28.22 -31.11
C ALA A 230 5.39 -29.06 -32.34
N ALA A 231 4.97 -28.64 -33.54
CA ALA A 231 5.38 -29.30 -34.79
C ALA A 231 6.89 -29.21 -35.05
N ARG A 232 7.53 -28.08 -34.75
CA ARG A 232 8.99 -27.91 -34.86
C ARG A 232 9.74 -28.80 -33.85
N GLN A 233 9.27 -28.83 -32.60
CA GLN A 233 9.85 -29.68 -31.55
C GLN A 233 9.77 -31.16 -31.94
N ALA A 234 8.62 -31.63 -32.44
CA ALA A 234 8.44 -33.00 -32.92
C ALA A 234 9.33 -33.35 -34.14
N GLU A 235 9.57 -32.39 -35.06
CA GLU A 235 10.51 -32.60 -36.17
C GLU A 235 11.98 -32.68 -35.68
N GLU A 236 12.34 -31.88 -34.69
CA GLU A 236 13.68 -31.89 -34.08
C GLU A 236 13.93 -33.18 -33.27
N GLU A 237 12.94 -33.65 -32.51
CA GLU A 237 13.00 -34.95 -31.84
C GLU A 237 13.13 -36.10 -32.83
N ARG A 238 12.37 -36.09 -33.94
CA ARG A 238 12.49 -37.13 -34.97
C ARG A 238 13.89 -37.16 -35.59
N LYS A 239 14.49 -35.99 -35.87
CA LYS A 239 15.89 -35.90 -36.36
C LYS A 239 16.88 -36.47 -35.34
N LYS A 240 16.72 -36.17 -34.05
CA LYS A 240 17.55 -36.74 -32.97
C LYS A 240 17.39 -38.26 -32.87
N GLN A 241 16.18 -38.79 -33.02
CA GLN A 241 15.93 -40.24 -33.04
C GLN A 241 16.54 -40.92 -34.28
N GLU A 242 16.40 -40.33 -35.47
CA GLU A 242 17.03 -40.82 -36.71
C GLU A 242 18.57 -40.82 -36.61
N GLU A 243 19.17 -39.83 -35.93
CA GLU A 243 20.60 -39.76 -35.67
C GLU A 243 21.08 -40.79 -34.63
N GLN A 244 20.34 -40.96 -33.53
CA GLN A 244 20.60 -42.01 -32.53
C GLN A 244 20.50 -43.42 -33.13
N GLN A 245 19.53 -43.68 -34.00
CA GLN A 245 19.40 -44.97 -34.69
C GLN A 245 20.61 -45.27 -35.58
N LYS A 246 21.12 -44.26 -36.32
CA LYS A 246 22.35 -44.41 -37.12
C LYS A 246 23.57 -44.71 -36.25
N GLN A 247 23.73 -44.00 -35.13
CA GLN A 247 24.81 -44.25 -34.17
C GLN A 247 24.72 -45.65 -33.56
N GLN A 248 23.52 -46.14 -33.21
CA GLN A 248 23.32 -47.50 -32.72
C GLN A 248 23.62 -48.56 -33.78
N GLU A 249 23.22 -48.35 -35.04
CA GLU A 249 23.52 -49.28 -36.13
C GLU A 249 25.04 -49.35 -36.42
N GLU A 250 25.73 -48.21 -36.36
CA GLU A 250 27.18 -48.12 -36.52
C GLU A 250 27.92 -48.80 -35.36
N GLN A 251 27.50 -48.57 -34.11
CA GLN A 251 28.02 -49.30 -32.94
C GLN A 251 27.77 -50.81 -33.05
N ARG A 252 26.60 -51.25 -33.54
CA ARG A 252 26.33 -52.68 -33.72
C ARG A 252 27.23 -53.30 -34.78
N LYS A 253 27.49 -52.60 -35.89
CA LYS A 253 28.45 -53.03 -36.91
C LYS A 253 29.87 -53.17 -36.35
N GLN A 254 30.31 -52.19 -35.54
CA GLN A 254 31.61 -52.26 -34.86
C GLN A 254 31.69 -53.43 -33.86
N GLN A 255 30.62 -53.73 -33.11
CA GLN A 255 30.55 -54.90 -32.22
C GLN A 255 30.56 -56.23 -33.00
N GLU A 256 29.81 -56.34 -34.10
CA GLU A 256 29.80 -57.52 -34.98
C GLU A 256 31.19 -57.74 -35.61
N GLU A 257 31.93 -56.66 -35.93
CA GLU A 257 33.30 -56.73 -36.45
C GLU A 257 34.31 -57.13 -35.36
N GLN A 258 34.21 -56.57 -34.15
CA GLN A 258 35.03 -56.98 -33.00
C GLN A 258 34.78 -58.44 -32.61
N GLN A 259 33.52 -58.92 -32.64
CA GLN A 259 33.21 -60.33 -32.40
C GLN A 259 33.82 -61.25 -33.46
N LYS A 260 33.82 -60.85 -34.74
CA LYS A 260 34.51 -61.60 -35.80
C LYS A 260 36.01 -61.64 -35.56
N GLN A 261 36.65 -60.52 -35.22
CA GLN A 261 38.07 -60.49 -34.89
C GLN A 261 38.41 -61.35 -33.67
N GLN A 262 37.57 -61.36 -32.63
CA GLN A 262 37.74 -62.25 -31.47
C GLN A 262 37.57 -63.73 -31.83
N GLN A 263 36.57 -64.09 -32.65
CA GLN A 263 36.41 -65.47 -33.15
C GLN A 263 37.58 -65.91 -34.05
N GLU A 264 38.17 -64.99 -34.80
CA GLU A 264 39.32 -65.25 -35.66
C GLU A 264 40.61 -65.39 -34.84
N GLN A 265 40.79 -64.58 -33.78
CA GLN A 265 41.85 -64.77 -32.77
C GLN A 265 41.70 -66.10 -32.02
N GLN A 266 40.49 -66.45 -31.56
CA GLN A 266 40.23 -67.74 -30.92
C GLN A 266 40.50 -68.93 -31.87
N LYS A 267 40.21 -68.81 -33.17
CA LYS A 267 40.61 -69.81 -34.17
C LYS A 267 42.12 -69.89 -34.33
N GLN A 268 42.84 -68.77 -34.30
CA GLN A 268 44.30 -68.77 -34.35
C GLN A 268 44.94 -69.34 -33.07
N GLU A 269 44.34 -69.14 -31.90
CA GLU A 269 44.76 -69.78 -30.65
C GLU A 269 44.47 -71.29 -30.66
N GLN A 270 43.31 -71.72 -31.16
CA GLN A 270 43.02 -73.14 -31.37
C GLN A 270 43.95 -73.79 -32.41
N GLN A 271 44.35 -73.07 -33.47
CA GLN A 271 45.38 -73.54 -34.39
C GLN A 271 46.77 -73.62 -33.74
N LYS A 272 47.13 -72.67 -32.86
CA LYS A 272 48.38 -72.74 -32.08
C LYS A 272 48.37 -73.86 -31.02
N GLN A 273 47.21 -74.23 -30.49
CA GLN A 273 47.05 -75.44 -29.68
C GLN A 273 47.10 -76.72 -30.53
N ALA A 274 46.69 -76.68 -31.80
CA ALA A 274 46.83 -77.81 -32.73
C ALA A 274 48.25 -77.99 -33.30
N GLU A 275 49.07 -76.93 -33.34
CA GLU A 275 50.49 -76.98 -33.73
C GLU A 275 51.45 -77.05 -32.51
N GLY A 276 50.91 -77.09 -31.29
CA GLY A 276 51.65 -77.10 -30.03
C GLY A 276 51.88 -78.47 -29.39
N ASP A 277 51.27 -79.55 -29.91
CA ASP A 277 51.27 -80.87 -29.25
C ASP A 277 51.61 -82.03 -30.22
N ALA A 278 52.89 -82.10 -30.60
CA ALA A 278 53.42 -83.22 -31.40
C ALA A 278 54.88 -83.58 -31.07
N GLN A 279 55.33 -83.41 -29.82
CA GLN A 279 56.68 -83.86 -29.44
C GLN A 279 56.93 -84.11 -27.93
N ASN A 280 56.29 -85.15 -27.34
CA ASN A 280 57.07 -86.19 -26.64
C ASN A 280 56.32 -87.49 -26.29
N LYS A 281 57.10 -88.54 -26.01
CA LYS A 281 56.67 -89.92 -25.69
C LYS A 281 56.64 -90.19 -24.16
N PRO A 282 56.15 -91.37 -23.69
CA PRO A 282 55.47 -91.51 -22.40
C PRO A 282 56.31 -92.16 -21.29
N ALA A 283 55.74 -92.19 -20.07
CA ALA A 283 55.97 -93.10 -18.91
C ALA A 283 55.50 -92.37 -17.62
N ASP A 284 55.00 -92.97 -16.53
CA ASP A 284 54.53 -94.34 -16.26
C ASP A 284 53.70 -94.32 -14.95
N THR A 285 52.64 -95.14 -14.80
CA THR A 285 51.95 -95.46 -13.51
C THR A 285 51.37 -94.29 -12.66
N LYS A 286 50.40 -94.44 -11.73
CA LYS A 286 49.72 -95.60 -11.12
C LYS A 286 48.34 -95.18 -10.54
N ALA A 287 47.33 -96.01 -10.80
CA ALA A 287 46.17 -96.40 -9.96
C ALA A 287 45.62 -95.50 -8.81
N ASN A 288 44.27 -95.44 -8.81
CA ASN A 288 43.31 -95.33 -7.68
C ASN A 288 42.92 -93.93 -7.15
N GLY A 289 41.59 -93.74 -7.02
CA GLY A 289 40.94 -92.61 -6.34
C GLY A 289 39.45 -92.51 -6.73
N LEU A 290 38.57 -93.05 -5.89
CA LEU A 290 37.11 -92.99 -5.99
C LEU A 290 36.58 -91.76 -5.23
N ASP A 291 35.37 -91.29 -5.60
CA ASP A 291 34.38 -90.58 -4.78
C ASP A 291 34.82 -89.23 -4.14
N ASP A 292 33.99 -88.28 -3.69
CA ASP A 292 32.52 -88.08 -3.73
C ASP A 292 32.24 -86.58 -3.40
N LEU A 293 31.10 -86.02 -3.84
CA LEU A 293 30.38 -84.88 -3.21
C LEU A 293 31.17 -83.51 -3.09
N ASP A 294 30.64 -82.35 -2.66
CA ASP A 294 29.28 -81.94 -2.24
C ASP A 294 28.99 -80.43 -2.50
N GLU A 295 27.81 -80.00 -2.05
CA GLU A 295 27.13 -78.69 -2.05
C GLU A 295 27.85 -77.36 -1.62
N HIS A 296 27.20 -76.26 -2.05
CA HIS A 296 26.87 -74.99 -1.34
C HIS A 296 27.88 -73.82 -1.08
N ASP A 297 27.37 -72.62 -1.45
CA ASP A 297 27.35 -71.31 -0.77
C ASP A 297 28.60 -70.51 -0.34
N LEU A 298 28.55 -69.21 -0.73
CA LEU A 298 28.84 -67.98 0.07
C LEU A 298 30.24 -67.83 0.74
N ASP A 299 30.81 -66.65 1.02
CA ASP A 299 30.41 -65.23 0.92
C ASP A 299 31.68 -64.34 0.91
N GLU A 300 31.54 -63.03 0.70
CA GLU A 300 32.50 -61.96 1.10
C GLU A 300 33.96 -62.06 0.57
N MET A 301 34.85 -61.06 0.57
CA MET A 301 34.94 -59.68 1.07
C MET A 301 35.80 -58.89 0.03
N LEU A 302 36.29 -57.65 0.15
CA LEU A 302 36.38 -56.66 1.24
C LEU A 302 36.27 -55.24 0.63
N LYS A 303 36.48 -54.23 1.48
CA LYS A 303 36.54 -52.79 1.20
C LYS A 303 37.99 -52.27 1.37
N LEU A 304 38.17 -50.94 1.17
CA LEU A 304 39.17 -50.08 1.87
C LEU A 304 40.65 -50.28 1.46
N ASP A 305 41.55 -49.27 1.45
CA ASP A 305 41.48 -47.80 1.62
C ASP A 305 42.78 -47.16 1.03
N TYR A 306 43.01 -45.87 1.29
CA TYR A 306 44.18 -45.01 0.99
C TYR A 306 44.23 -44.37 -0.42
N GLY A 307 44.50 -43.07 -0.57
CA GLY A 307 44.62 -42.00 0.44
C GLY A 307 45.63 -40.90 0.08
N LEU A 308 45.36 -39.69 0.59
CA LEU A 308 46.25 -38.50 0.70
C LEU A 308 46.49 -37.62 -0.54
N GLY A 309 46.52 -36.30 -0.28
CA GLY A 309 47.16 -35.28 -1.14
C GLY A 309 46.18 -34.32 -1.83
N GLY A 310 45.80 -33.22 -1.18
CA GLY A 310 44.98 -32.16 -1.80
C GLY A 310 45.79 -30.90 -2.12
N ASP A 311 45.20 -30.00 -2.90
CA ASP A 311 45.13 -28.55 -2.62
C ASP A 311 44.11 -27.86 -3.56
N GLY A 312 43.68 -26.64 -3.26
CA GLY A 312 43.21 -25.68 -4.29
C GLY A 312 41.71 -25.56 -4.60
N SER A 313 40.96 -24.92 -3.67
CA SER A 313 40.00 -23.83 -3.94
C SER A 313 38.77 -24.00 -4.88
N SER A 314 37.58 -23.83 -4.28
CA SER A 314 36.28 -23.60 -4.95
C SER A 314 36.18 -22.21 -5.65
N PRO A 315 35.09 -21.97 -6.41
CA PRO A 315 34.00 -21.21 -5.78
C PRO A 315 32.59 -21.77 -6.03
N SER A 316 31.70 -21.49 -5.09
CA SER A 316 30.25 -21.70 -5.13
C SER A 316 29.51 -20.36 -5.14
N GLY A 317 28.27 -20.33 -5.65
CA GLY A 317 27.32 -19.25 -5.33
C GLY A 317 26.51 -18.68 -6.50
N PRO A 318 25.19 -18.98 -6.59
CA PRO A 318 24.23 -18.20 -7.37
C PRO A 318 23.43 -17.22 -6.48
N GLY A 319 22.93 -16.13 -7.09
CA GLY A 319 21.70 -15.45 -6.67
C GLY A 319 21.74 -14.58 -5.40
N SER A 320 21.87 -13.26 -5.58
CA SER A 320 21.75 -12.26 -4.51
C SER A 320 20.31 -12.06 -4.02
N THR A 321 20.10 -12.10 -2.69
CA THR A 321 18.92 -11.53 -2.00
C THR A 321 19.29 -10.95 -0.62
N ASP A 322 20.27 -10.03 -0.54
CA ASP A 322 20.78 -9.50 0.75
C ASP A 322 20.68 -7.97 0.95
N ASP A 323 20.09 -7.21 0.03
CA ASP A 323 20.01 -5.73 0.12
C ASP A 323 18.88 -5.20 1.04
N ALA A 324 17.98 -6.07 1.52
CA ALA A 324 16.86 -5.67 2.37
C ALA A 324 17.20 -5.69 3.87
N ASP A 325 17.88 -6.74 4.35
CA ASP A 325 18.09 -6.97 5.80
C ASP A 325 19.25 -6.14 6.38
N ALA A 326 20.29 -5.87 5.57
CA ALA A 326 21.39 -4.98 5.95
C ALA A 326 20.89 -3.54 6.22
N LYS A 327 19.91 -3.07 5.43
CA LYS A 327 19.33 -1.73 5.54
C LYS A 327 18.40 -1.61 6.76
N ALA A 328 17.70 -2.69 7.12
CA ALA A 328 16.90 -2.76 8.34
C ALA A 328 17.75 -2.75 9.62
N LYS A 329 18.89 -3.47 9.63
CA LYS A 329 19.83 -3.45 10.77
C LYS A 329 20.48 -2.08 10.98
N ALA A 330 20.91 -1.39 9.92
CA ALA A 330 21.49 -0.06 10.01
C ALA A 330 20.53 0.97 10.66
N MET A 331 19.25 0.98 10.25
CA MET A 331 18.25 1.87 10.84
C MET A 331 17.90 1.52 12.30
N ALA A 332 18.05 0.26 12.71
CA ALA A 332 17.78 -0.17 14.08
C ALA A 332 18.88 0.24 15.09
N GLU A 333 20.15 0.31 14.65
CA GLU A 333 21.24 0.83 15.50
C GLU A 333 21.20 2.37 15.62
N GLU A 334 20.90 3.08 14.53
CA GLU A 334 20.76 4.55 14.56
C GLU A 334 19.61 5.00 15.49
N ALA A 335 18.49 4.28 15.48
CA ALA A 335 17.37 4.51 16.41
C ALA A 335 17.76 4.28 17.89
N LYS A 336 18.63 3.29 18.18
CA LYS A 336 19.13 3.05 19.55
C LYS A 336 20.11 4.12 20.02
N ALA A 337 20.96 4.63 19.14
CA ALA A 337 21.88 5.72 19.47
C ALA A 337 21.12 7.02 19.83
N ILE A 338 20.07 7.35 19.07
CA ILE A 338 19.22 8.53 19.33
C ILE A 338 18.41 8.38 20.64
N ALA A 339 17.99 7.16 20.99
CA ALA A 339 17.32 6.90 22.26
C ALA A 339 18.26 7.05 23.47
N ALA A 340 19.50 6.58 23.37
CA ALA A 340 20.50 6.72 24.43
C ALA A 340 20.87 8.20 24.69
N ALA A 341 21.01 9.01 23.64
CA ALA A 341 21.33 10.44 23.75
C ALA A 341 20.24 11.29 24.45
N LYS A 342 18.99 10.79 24.55
CA LYS A 342 17.90 11.44 25.29
C LYS A 342 17.77 10.99 26.75
N GLY A 343 18.55 9.99 27.19
CA GLY A 343 18.51 9.45 28.56
C GLY A 343 19.42 10.13 29.58
N SER A 344 20.41 10.92 29.14
CA SER A 344 21.46 11.50 30.00
C SER A 344 21.52 13.03 29.89
N GLY A 345 20.52 13.72 30.47
CA GLY A 345 20.37 15.18 30.40
C GLY A 345 20.01 15.83 31.75
N SER A 346 21.02 15.95 32.62
CA SER A 346 21.07 16.76 33.86
C SER A 346 19.88 16.71 34.84
N SER A 347 20.09 15.98 35.94
CA SER A 347 19.66 16.41 37.27
C SER A 347 20.69 17.38 37.89
N GLN A 348 20.29 18.08 38.96
CA GLN A 348 21.08 18.96 39.85
C GLN A 348 21.32 20.43 39.39
N PRO A 349 21.63 21.36 40.32
CA PRO A 349 20.81 21.68 41.51
C PRO A 349 20.71 23.19 41.81
N LEU A 350 19.65 23.62 42.51
CA LEU A 350 19.66 24.69 43.54
C LEU A 350 18.31 24.71 44.28
#